data_AF-A0A0J8G442-F1
#
_entry.id   AF-A0A0J8G442-F1
#
_cell.length_a   1.000
_cell.length_b   1.000
_cell.length_c   1.000
_cell.angle_alpha   90.00
_cell.angle_beta   90.00
_cell.angle_gamma   90.00
#
_symmetry.space_group_name_H-M   'P 1'
#
loop_
_entity.id
_entity.type
_entity.pdbx_description
1 polymer ?
#
loop_
_entity_poly.entity_id
_entity_poly.type
_entity_poly.pdbx_seq_one_letter_code
_entity_poly.pdbx_strand_id
1 'polypeptide(L)'
;MNRKLKQAIVLTFLLFLSGSLMTFIGFVKGDDIATSLSRPIGESIWETSNEMILGCTYTPVILGISLIIMSITFSTVLFINWVKEIN
;
A
#
# COMPACT_ATOMS: atom_id res chain seq x y z
N MET A 1 18.02 -5.89 -23.18
CA MET A 1 16.68 -5.77 -22.55
C MET A 1 16.07 -4.43 -22.93
N ASN A 2 14.86 -4.41 -23.50
CA ASN A 2 14.20 -3.18 -23.97
C ASN A 2 14.06 -2.15 -22.85
N ARG A 3 14.36 -0.86 -23.10
CA ARG A 3 14.29 0.21 -22.08
C ARG A 3 12.91 0.27 -21.41
N LYS A 4 11.85 0.06 -22.20
CA LYS A 4 10.45 0.00 -21.76
C LYS A 4 10.18 -1.16 -20.80
N LEU A 5 10.76 -2.34 -21.06
CA LEU A 5 10.61 -3.51 -20.21
C LEU A 5 11.29 -3.30 -18.84
N LYS A 6 12.49 -2.70 -18.83
CA LYS A 6 13.18 -2.34 -17.58
C LYS A 6 12.37 -1.36 -16.75
N GLN A 7 11.78 -0.33 -17.37
CA GLN A 7 10.91 0.62 -16.69
C GLN A 7 9.66 -0.04 -16.10
N ALA A 8 9.04 -0.95 -16.85
CA ALA A 8 7.86 -1.67 -16.39
C ALA A 8 8.17 -2.57 -15.18
N ILE A 9 9.30 -3.30 -15.21
CA ILE A 9 9.74 -4.12 -14.05
C ILE A 9 9.98 -3.26 -12.81
N VAL A 10 10.66 -2.12 -12.96
CA VAL A 10 10.91 -1.19 -11.86
C VAL A 10 9.60 -0.63 -11.31
N LEU A 11 8.65 -0.26 -12.17
CA LEU A 11 7.34 0.23 -11.77
C LEU A 11 6.57 -0.83 -10.97
N THR A 12 6.51 -2.06 -11.45
CA THR A 12 5.85 -3.19 -10.77
C THR A 12 6.46 -3.44 -9.39
N PHE A 13 7.79 -3.39 -9.29
CA PHE A 13 8.49 -3.55 -8.01
C PHE A 13 8.17 -2.41 -7.04
N LEU A 14 8.16 -1.15 -7.50
CA LEU A 14 7.80 0.01 -6.68
C LEU A 14 6.35 -0.05 -6.20
N LEU A 15 5.41 -0.48 -7.07
CA LEU A 15 4.02 -0.70 -6.69
C LEU A 15 3.87 -1.77 -5.60
N PHE A 16 4.61 -2.87 -5.73
CA PHE A 16 4.60 -3.94 -4.73
C PHE A 16 5.16 -3.46 -3.39
N LEU A 17 6.29 -2.75 -3.42
CA LEU A 17 6.95 -2.25 -2.22
C LEU A 17 6.10 -1.19 -1.52
N SER A 18 5.54 -0.24 -2.28
CA SER A 18 4.65 0.80 -1.73
C SER A 18 3.37 0.19 -1.16
N GLY A 19 2.75 -0.78 -1.83
CA GLY A 19 1.58 -1.48 -1.31
C GLY A 19 1.88 -2.25 -0.02
N SER A 20 3.03 -2.93 0.04
CA SER A 20 3.50 -3.64 1.24
C SER A 20 3.76 -2.67 2.40
N LEU A 21 4.40 -1.53 2.11
CA LEU A 21 4.67 -0.49 3.10
C LEU A 21 3.38 0.13 3.65
N MET A 22 2.41 0.45 2.78
CA MET A 22 1.10 0.98 3.17
C MET A 22 0.37 0.01 4.11
N THR A 23 0.39 -1.27 3.76
CA THR A 23 -0.20 -2.35 4.56
C THR A 23 0.48 -2.48 5.91
N PHE A 24 1.81 -2.44 5.93
CA PHE A 24 2.60 -2.48 7.16
C PHE A 24 2.30 -1.28 8.07
N ILE A 25 2.26 -0.07 7.51
CA ILE A 25 1.93 1.15 8.27
C ILE A 25 0.55 1.04 8.90
N GLY A 26 -0.45 0.58 8.13
CA GLY A 26 -1.80 0.41 8.67
C GLY A 26 -1.86 -0.55 9.86
N PHE A 27 -1.27 -1.74 9.74
CA PHE A 27 -1.29 -2.73 10.82
C PHE A 27 -0.44 -2.34 12.04
N VAL A 28 0.70 -1.68 11.84
CA VAL A 28 1.65 -1.39 12.93
C VAL A 28 1.39 -0.04 13.58
N LYS A 29 0.91 0.95 12.84
CA LYS A 29 0.76 2.34 13.30
C LYS A 29 -0.66 2.87 13.26
N GLY A 30 -1.66 2.05 12.92
CA GLY A 30 -3.05 2.50 12.83
C GLY A 30 -3.56 3.17 14.11
N ASP A 31 -3.19 2.62 15.27
CA ASP A 31 -3.55 3.18 16.59
C ASP A 31 -2.81 4.49 16.90
N ASP A 32 -1.48 4.52 16.73
CA ASP A 32 -0.69 5.75 16.89
C ASP A 32 -1.19 6.90 16.01
N ILE A 33 -1.60 6.58 14.77
CA ILE A 33 -2.15 7.56 13.83
C ILE A 33 -3.53 8.04 14.30
N ALA A 34 -4.41 7.13 14.71
CA ALA A 34 -5.74 7.47 15.19
C ALA A 34 -5.69 8.33 16.45
N THR A 35 -4.84 7.96 17.42
CA THR A 35 -4.65 8.70 18.67
C THR A 35 -4.05 10.08 18.41
N SER A 36 -3.07 10.19 17.51
CA SER A 36 -2.52 11.50 17.14
C SER A 36 -3.52 12.41 16.42
N LEU A 37 -4.42 11.84 15.61
CA LEU A 37 -5.42 12.61 14.85
C LEU A 37 -6.65 12.99 15.67
N SER A 38 -7.03 12.18 16.65
CA SER A 38 -8.16 12.44 17.55
C SER A 38 -7.83 13.46 18.64
N ARG A 39 -6.55 13.79 18.84
CA ARG A 39 -6.08 14.68 19.91
C ARG A 39 -6.65 16.09 19.77
N PRO A 40 -7.42 16.60 20.75
CA PRO A 40 -7.82 18.00 20.81
C PRO A 40 -6.61 18.91 21.12
N ILE A 41 -6.64 20.13 20.60
CA ILE A 41 -5.56 21.11 20.83
C ILE A 41 -5.50 21.47 22.32
N GLY A 42 -4.36 21.21 22.96
CA GLY A 42 -4.08 21.61 24.34
C GLY A 42 -4.41 20.56 25.41
N GLU A 43 -5.02 19.44 25.04
CA GLU A 43 -5.34 18.35 25.97
C GLU A 43 -4.18 17.35 26.08
N SER A 44 -3.88 16.89 27.31
CA SER A 44 -2.89 15.85 27.59
C SER A 44 -3.50 14.45 27.66
N ILE A 45 -4.82 14.35 27.89
CA ILE A 45 -5.57 13.10 28.02
C ILE A 45 -6.82 13.24 27.13
N TRP A 46 -7.02 12.30 26.23
CA TRP A 46 -8.23 12.22 25.41
C TRP A 46 -8.55 10.76 25.12
N GLU A 47 -9.81 10.50 24.82
CA GLU A 47 -10.25 9.19 24.37
C GLU A 47 -10.26 9.15 22.85
N THR A 48 -9.75 8.06 22.29
CA THR A 48 -9.80 7.79 20.84
C THR A 48 -10.85 6.73 20.62
N SER A 49 -11.81 7.01 19.72
CA SER A 49 -12.87 6.06 19.43
C SER A 49 -12.30 4.84 18.70
N ASN A 50 -12.86 3.66 18.96
CA ASN A 50 -12.41 2.43 18.33
C ASN A 50 -12.63 2.48 16.80
N GLU A 51 -13.67 3.16 16.34
CA GLU A 51 -13.95 3.37 14.91
C GLU A 51 -12.84 4.19 14.22
N MET A 52 -12.28 5.19 14.92
CA MET A 52 -11.16 5.99 14.42
C MET A 52 -9.90 5.13 14.23
N ILE A 53 -9.62 4.25 15.19
CA ILE A 53 -8.50 3.29 15.15
C ILE A 53 -8.68 2.31 13.99
N LEU A 54 -9.88 1.72 13.87
CA LEU A 54 -10.21 0.81 12.77
C LEU A 54 -10.11 1.50 11.41
N GLY A 55 -10.60 2.74 11.30
CA GLY A 55 -10.50 3.54 10.09
C GLY A 55 -9.05 3.83 9.69
N CYS A 56 -8.21 4.22 10.65
CA CYS A 56 -6.79 4.51 10.42
C CYS A 56 -5.95 3.25 10.17
N THR A 57 -6.42 2.08 10.62
CA THR A 57 -5.78 0.78 10.36
C THR A 57 -6.15 0.24 8.99
N TYR A 58 -7.45 0.09 8.72
CA TYR A 58 -7.93 -0.62 7.54
C TYR A 58 -7.89 0.21 6.26
N THR A 59 -8.02 1.54 6.33
CA THR A 59 -7.93 2.39 5.13
C THR A 59 -6.57 2.23 4.41
N PRO A 60 -5.42 2.44 5.07
CA PRO A 60 -4.11 2.23 4.43
C PRO A 60 -3.85 0.76 4.07
N VAL A 61 -4.39 -0.20 4.83
CA VAL A 61 -4.29 -1.64 4.49
C VAL A 61 -5.03 -1.97 3.19
N ILE A 62 -6.28 -1.50 3.02
CA ILE A 62 -7.07 -1.74 1.80
C ILE A 62 -6.37 -1.10 0.60
N LEU A 63 -5.87 0.13 0.76
CA LEU A 63 -5.06 0.78 -0.28
C LEU A 63 -3.81 -0.04 -0.60
N GLY A 64 -3.08 -0.51 0.41
CA GLY A 64 -1.89 -1.34 0.23
C GLY A 64 -2.17 -2.65 -0.53
N ILE A 65 -3.22 -3.37 -0.14
CA ILE A 65 -3.66 -4.60 -0.81
C ILE A 65 -4.04 -4.31 -2.27
N SER A 66 -4.75 -3.22 -2.54
CA SER A 66 -5.13 -2.84 -3.91
C SER A 66 -3.91 -2.60 -4.81
N LEU A 67 -2.85 -1.96 -4.27
CA LEU A 67 -1.58 -1.74 -4.97
C LEU A 67 -0.84 -3.05 -5.23
N ILE A 68 -0.86 -3.99 -4.29
CA ILE A 68 -0.26 -5.33 -4.45
C ILE A 68 -0.98 -6.10 -5.56
N ILE A 69 -2.31 -6.14 -5.56
CA ILE A 69 -3.11 -6.81 -6.59
C ILE A 69 -2.81 -6.22 -7.98
N MET A 70 -2.73 -4.89 -8.07
CA MET A 70 -2.39 -4.20 -9.30
C MET A 70 -0.96 -4.56 -9.76
N SER A 71 0.02 -4.61 -8.84
CA SER A 71 1.39 -5.04 -9.15
C SER A 71 1.44 -6.47 -9.71
N ILE A 72 0.72 -7.41 -9.08
CA ILE A 72 0.64 -8.80 -9.56
C ILE A 72 0.04 -8.84 -10.97
N THR A 73 -1.05 -8.10 -11.20
CA THR A 73 -1.71 -8.02 -12.50
C THR A 73 -0.77 -7.50 -13.59
N PHE A 74 -0.04 -6.41 -13.30
CA PHE A 74 0.98 -5.86 -14.20
C PHE A 74 2.10 -6.87 -14.47
N SER A 75 2.56 -7.58 -13.45
CA SER A 75 3.58 -8.62 -13.58
C SER A 75 3.12 -9.74 -14.52
N THR A 76 1.89 -10.24 -14.33
CA THR A 76 1.31 -11.29 -15.18
C THR A 76 1.19 -10.85 -16.64
N VAL A 77 0.70 -9.63 -16.90
CA VAL A 77 0.57 -9.10 -18.26
C VAL A 77 1.94 -8.94 -18.93
N LEU A 78 2.94 -8.42 -18.20
CA LEU A 78 4.30 -8.30 -18.72
C LEU A 78 4.90 -9.67 -19.05
N PHE A 79 4.68 -10.66 -18.20
CA PHE A 79 5.15 -12.02 -18.42
C PHE A 79 4.51 -12.65 -19.66
N ILE A 80 3.19 -12.55 -19.82
CA ILE A 80 2.47 -13.07 -20.99
C ILE A 80 2.98 -12.41 -22.28
N ASN A 81 3.16 -11.09 -22.28
CA ASN A 81 3.66 -10.38 -23.45
C ASN A 81 5.10 -10.77 -23.78
N TRP A 82 5.94 -10.94 -22.77
CA TRP A 82 7.32 -11.39 -22.96
C TRP A 82 7.39 -12.81 -23.56
N VAL A 83 6.57 -13.74 -23.07
CA VAL A 83 6.49 -15.10 -23.63
C VAL A 83 5.97 -15.08 -25.08
N LYS A 84 4.96 -14.26 -25.38
CA LYS A 84 4.43 -14.11 -26.75
C LYS A 84 5.43 -13.49 -27.73
N GLU A 85 6.36 -12.65 -27.26
CA GLU A 85 7.38 -12.02 -28.12
C GLU A 85 8.53 -12.99 -28.43
N ILE A 86 8.71 -14.05 -27.63
CA ILE A 86 9.74 -15.08 -27.82
C ILE A 86 9.30 -16.18 -28.81
N ASN A 87 8.00 -16.41 -28.94
CA ASN A 87 7.39 -17.52 -29.68
C ASN A 87 6.88 -17.05 -31.05
#